data_AF-A0A520SEX4-F1
#
_entry.id   AF-A0A520SEX4-F1
#
_cell.length_a   1.000
_cell.length_b   1.000
_cell.length_c   1.000
_cell.angle_alpha   90.00
_cell.angle_beta   90.00
_cell.angle_gamma   90.00
#
_symmetry.space_group_name_H-M   'P 1'
#
loop_
_entity.id
_entity.type
_entity.pdbx_description
1 polymer ?
#
loop_
_entity_poly.entity_id
_entity_poly.type
_entity_poly.pdbx_seq_one_letter_code
_entity_poly.pdbx_strand_id
1 'polypeptide(L)'
;MHNSRLLFFGVATLWLLAALGFFSLDSTLDSRPPVAEGALDSLLTVYLPVLALSVFLLLFLTRKRSPIEWASDFHVDITRARPQLWLVCAYLLITQIGLGFFWNTGLHFPGPEVYERSTHHWHDVVSWMLLNGVFYIVIPIYWLRRTGLRVANLLRTLEWRKNAWIIVAYWALDFFGPIIGGVNFFSLSGQQYAVGIPTSIAANTIGAGLPVVLLMHVILIPRLMVLFDCKLTVILLAGFFYAVFSLFDPGVDYSSVEAGALSVTYIVMTQVLVGMGKATFTVVTGNPLIHFITLHVLSARIPFDTEMYSNLIGP
;
A
#
# COMPACT_ATOMS: atom_id res chain seq x y z
N MET A 1 -14.53 17.88 -19.32
CA MET A 1 -13.70 17.57 -18.13
C MET A 1 -14.63 17.49 -16.93
N HIS A 2 -14.67 16.34 -16.23
CA HIS A 2 -15.48 16.21 -15.02
C HIS A 2 -14.92 17.15 -13.94
N ASN A 3 -15.75 17.75 -13.11
CA ASN A 3 -15.29 18.68 -12.08
C ASN A 3 -14.53 17.90 -11.00
N SER A 4 -13.22 17.74 -11.13
CA SER A 4 -12.37 16.91 -10.26
C SER A 4 -12.48 17.29 -8.78
N ARG A 5 -12.82 18.55 -8.48
CA ARG A 5 -13.07 19.03 -7.12
C ARG A 5 -14.38 18.49 -6.55
N LEU A 6 -15.45 18.48 -7.35
CA LEU A 6 -16.72 17.87 -6.93
C LEU A 6 -16.54 16.36 -6.69
N LEU A 7 -15.78 15.69 -7.56
CA LEU A 7 -15.43 14.29 -7.37
C LEU A 7 -14.64 14.08 -6.08
N PHE A 8 -13.66 14.94 -5.78
CA PHE A 8 -12.91 14.88 -4.52
C PHE A 8 -13.84 14.94 -3.30
N PHE A 9 -14.74 15.94 -3.24
CA PHE A 9 -15.66 16.06 -2.11
C PHE A 9 -16.61 14.85 -2.00
N GLY A 10 -17.10 14.34 -3.13
CA GLY A 10 -17.92 13.13 -3.14
C GLY A 10 -17.17 11.92 -2.58
N VAL A 11 -15.96 11.65 -3.07
CA VAL A 11 -15.14 10.51 -2.63
C VAL A 11 -14.66 10.68 -1.18
N ALA A 12 -14.32 11.90 -0.76
CA ALA A 12 -13.94 12.18 0.63
C ALA A 12 -15.12 11.99 1.59
N THR A 13 -16.33 12.34 1.14
CA THR A 13 -17.56 12.07 1.91
C THR A 13 -17.79 10.57 2.04
N LEU A 14 -17.56 9.77 1.00
CA LEU A 14 -17.64 8.30 1.09
C LEU A 14 -16.66 7.73 2.12
N TRP A 15 -15.42 8.23 2.16
CA TRP A 15 -14.45 7.84 3.19
C TRP A 15 -14.93 8.21 4.59
N LEU A 16 -15.43 9.45 4.78
CA LEU A 16 -15.94 9.91 6.07
C LEU A 16 -17.14 9.07 6.52
N LEU A 17 -18.06 8.73 5.61
CA LEU A 17 -19.20 7.87 5.91
C LEU A 17 -18.76 6.45 6.30
N ALA A 18 -17.72 5.90 5.65
CA ALA A 18 -17.15 4.61 6.03
C ALA A 18 -16.52 4.65 7.42
N ALA A 19 -15.79 5.72 7.76
CA ALA A 19 -15.21 5.91 9.09
C ALA A 19 -16.28 6.08 10.18
N LEU A 20 -17.32 6.88 9.92
CA LEU A 20 -18.45 7.02 10.84
C LEU A 20 -19.22 5.70 10.99
N GLY A 21 -19.39 4.97 9.89
CA GLY A 21 -19.98 3.63 9.88
C GLY A 21 -19.19 2.64 10.72
N PHE A 22 -17.85 2.65 10.61
CA PHE A 22 -16.97 1.85 11.45
C PHE A 22 -17.23 2.11 12.93
N PHE A 23 -17.11 3.36 13.40
CA PHE A 23 -17.29 3.67 14.83
C PHE A 23 -18.72 3.43 15.33
N SER A 24 -19.73 3.61 14.47
CA SER A 24 -21.11 3.27 14.82
C SER A 24 -21.26 1.76 15.02
N LEU A 25 -20.73 0.93 14.13
CA LEU A 25 -20.78 -0.54 14.25
C LEU A 25 -19.98 -1.00 15.47
N ASP A 26 -18.75 -0.51 15.62
CA ASP A 26 -17.83 -0.85 16.71
C ASP A 26 -18.42 -0.59 18.11
N SER A 27 -19.29 0.42 18.22
CA SER A 27 -19.96 0.76 19.48
C SER A 27 -21.09 -0.21 19.86
N THR A 28 -21.52 -1.07 18.94
CA THR A 28 -22.69 -1.96 19.10
C THR A 28 -22.33 -3.44 19.15
N LEU A 29 -21.09 -3.81 18.81
CA LEU A 29 -20.67 -5.21 18.72
C LEU A 29 -19.96 -5.67 19.99
N ASP A 30 -20.28 -6.88 20.43
CA ASP A 30 -19.69 -7.52 21.61
C ASP A 30 -18.25 -8.01 21.38
N SER A 31 -17.91 -8.32 20.12
CA SER A 31 -16.57 -8.74 19.70
C SER A 31 -16.08 -7.93 18.51
N ARG A 32 -14.77 -7.74 18.43
CA ARG A 32 -14.09 -6.99 17.37
C ARG A 32 -13.08 -7.87 16.65
N PRO A 33 -12.93 -7.71 15.32
CA PRO A 33 -11.79 -8.27 14.60
C PRO A 33 -10.49 -7.74 15.20
N PRO A 34 -9.43 -8.56 15.31
CA PRO A 34 -8.13 -8.15 15.84
C PRO A 34 -7.56 -6.88 15.18
N VAL A 35 -7.78 -6.70 13.88
CA VAL A 35 -7.31 -5.51 13.16
C VAL A 35 -7.97 -4.21 13.65
N ALA A 36 -9.18 -4.29 14.20
CA ALA A 36 -9.96 -3.14 14.66
C ALA A 36 -9.64 -2.72 16.10
N GLU A 37 -8.78 -3.48 16.80
CA GLU A 37 -8.37 -3.14 18.17
C GLU A 37 -7.65 -1.79 18.22
N GLY A 38 -8.05 -0.92 19.14
CA GLY A 38 -7.45 0.41 19.30
C GLY A 38 -7.67 1.34 18.10
N ALA A 39 -8.64 1.07 17.22
CA ALA A 39 -8.81 1.79 15.96
C ALA A 39 -8.88 3.33 16.09
N LEU A 40 -9.52 3.86 17.14
CA LEU A 40 -9.55 5.30 17.38
C LEU A 40 -8.16 5.86 17.68
N ASP A 41 -7.41 5.19 18.55
CA ASP A 41 -6.04 5.61 18.88
C ASP A 41 -5.18 5.56 17.63
N SER A 42 -5.16 4.42 16.93
CA SER A 42 -4.43 4.25 15.67
C SER A 42 -4.81 5.30 14.61
N LEU A 43 -6.09 5.66 14.48
CA LEU A 43 -6.54 6.71 13.58
C LEU A 43 -5.91 8.07 13.93
N LEU A 44 -5.94 8.44 15.21
CA LEU A 44 -5.45 9.74 15.68
C LEU A 44 -3.93 9.83 15.73
N THR A 45 -3.24 8.75 16.13
CA THR A 45 -1.80 8.75 16.43
C THR A 45 -0.94 8.24 15.27
N VAL A 46 -1.52 7.46 14.34
CA VAL A 46 -0.79 6.89 13.20
C VAL A 46 -1.35 7.42 11.88
N TYR A 47 -2.62 7.15 11.56
CA TYR A 47 -3.12 7.35 10.20
C TYR A 47 -3.35 8.81 9.81
N LEU A 48 -3.90 9.64 10.71
CA LEU A 48 -4.04 11.09 10.45
C LEU A 48 -2.68 11.81 10.38
N PRO A 49 -1.68 11.49 11.23
CA PRO A 49 -0.31 11.97 11.04
C PRO A 49 0.31 11.55 9.71
N VAL A 50 0.12 10.29 9.26
CA VAL A 50 0.57 9.84 7.94
C VAL A 50 -0.07 10.67 6.82
N LEU A 51 -1.38 10.96 6.91
CA LEU A 51 -2.07 11.85 5.97
C LEU A 51 -1.45 13.26 5.98
N ALA A 52 -1.28 13.85 7.17
CA ALA A 52 -0.75 15.20 7.31
C ALA A 52 0.67 15.34 6.75
N LEU A 53 1.55 14.41 7.10
CA LEU A 53 2.95 14.42 6.67
C LEU A 53 3.08 14.00 5.20
N SER A 54 2.65 12.79 4.86
CA SER A 54 2.91 12.20 3.55
C SER A 54 2.11 12.86 2.43
N VAL A 55 0.93 13.40 2.73
CA VAL A 55 0.06 14.04 1.72
C VAL A 55 0.22 15.55 1.75
N PHE A 56 -0.24 16.21 2.81
CA PHE A 56 -0.34 17.67 2.81
C PHE A 56 1.02 18.35 2.87
N LEU A 57 1.90 17.94 3.78
CA LEU A 57 3.25 18.52 3.87
C LEU A 57 4.04 18.23 2.60
N LEU A 58 4.01 17.00 2.07
CA LEU A 58 4.75 16.68 0.86
C LEU A 58 4.25 17.46 -0.37
N LEU A 59 2.93 17.58 -0.56
CA LEU A 59 2.35 18.43 -1.60
C LEU A 59 2.78 19.90 -1.43
N PHE A 60 2.79 20.41 -0.21
CA PHE A 60 3.24 21.77 0.07
C PHE A 60 4.72 21.96 -0.26
N LEU A 61 5.61 21.09 0.22
CA LEU A 61 7.05 21.19 -0.01
C LEU A 61 7.43 21.03 -1.49
N THR A 62 6.61 20.29 -2.25
CA THR A 62 6.86 20.01 -3.68
C THR A 62 6.05 20.88 -4.64
N ARG A 63 5.25 21.83 -4.14
CA ARG A 63 4.34 22.67 -4.95
C ARG A 63 4.98 23.45 -6.10
N LYS A 64 6.29 23.70 -6.00
CA LYS A 64 7.09 24.45 -7.01
C LYS A 64 7.83 23.55 -8.00
N ARG A 65 7.65 22.22 -7.94
CA ARG A 65 8.29 21.30 -8.89
C ARG A 65 7.70 21.45 -10.29
N SER A 66 8.51 21.16 -11.30
CA SER A 66 8.07 21.08 -12.68
C SER A 66 6.95 20.03 -12.83
N PRO A 67 5.98 20.25 -13.73
CA PRO A 67 5.02 19.24 -14.10
C PRO A 67 5.70 17.95 -14.59
N ILE A 68 5.02 16.82 -14.40
CA ILE A 68 5.45 15.50 -14.86
C ILE A 68 4.66 15.20 -16.14
N GLU A 69 5.33 14.73 -17.18
CA GLU A 69 4.72 14.45 -18.48
C GLU A 69 4.20 13.01 -18.54
N TRP A 70 3.17 12.73 -17.72
CA TRP A 70 2.64 11.38 -17.44
C TRP A 70 2.39 10.51 -18.67
N ALA A 71 1.80 11.08 -19.72
CA ALA A 71 1.50 10.33 -20.95
C ALA A 71 2.77 9.84 -21.64
N SER A 72 3.82 10.68 -21.70
CA SER A 72 5.08 10.34 -22.34
C SER A 72 5.97 9.47 -21.45
N ASP A 73 6.12 9.83 -20.17
CA ASP A 73 7.02 9.15 -19.23
C ASP A 73 6.56 7.71 -18.96
N PHE A 74 5.24 7.51 -18.83
CA PHE A 74 4.63 6.20 -18.54
C PHE A 74 3.96 5.55 -19.76
N HIS A 75 4.12 6.12 -20.96
CA HIS A 75 3.57 5.59 -22.21
C HIS A 75 2.05 5.32 -22.12
N VAL A 76 1.31 6.27 -21.58
CA VAL A 76 -0.14 6.17 -21.39
C VAL A 76 -0.86 6.65 -22.64
N ASP A 77 -1.61 5.77 -23.29
CA ASP A 77 -2.58 6.14 -24.31
C ASP A 77 -3.79 6.82 -23.65
N ILE A 78 -3.89 8.14 -23.80
CA ILE A 78 -4.94 8.99 -23.22
C ILE A 78 -6.33 8.53 -23.67
N THR A 79 -6.46 8.05 -24.92
CA THR A 79 -7.76 7.60 -25.46
C THR A 79 -8.27 6.33 -24.79
N ARG A 80 -7.34 5.49 -24.28
CA ARG A 80 -7.64 4.24 -23.57
C ARG A 80 -7.48 4.33 -22.05
N ALA A 81 -7.09 5.48 -21.51
CA ALA A 81 -6.79 5.63 -20.09
C ALA A 81 -7.99 5.27 -19.19
N ARG A 82 -9.21 5.71 -19.54
CA ARG A 82 -10.43 5.42 -18.77
C ARG A 82 -10.84 3.95 -18.78
N PRO A 83 -10.97 3.25 -19.93
CA PRO A 83 -11.29 1.83 -19.91
C PRO A 83 -10.18 0.99 -19.27
N GLN A 84 -8.89 1.36 -19.44
CA GLN A 84 -7.79 0.69 -18.75
C GLN A 84 -7.86 0.88 -17.23
N LEU A 85 -8.23 2.07 -16.76
CA LEU A 85 -8.43 2.32 -15.34
C LEU A 85 -9.48 1.37 -14.74
N TRP A 86 -10.65 1.24 -15.39
CA TRP A 86 -11.68 0.30 -14.94
C TRP A 86 -11.23 -1.15 -14.98
N LEU A 87 -10.51 -1.56 -16.03
CA LEU A 87 -9.94 -2.90 -16.13
C LEU A 87 -8.99 -3.20 -14.97
N VAL A 88 -8.15 -2.23 -14.59
CA VAL A 88 -7.17 -2.40 -13.49
C VAL A 88 -7.86 -2.46 -12.13
N CYS A 89 -8.90 -1.64 -11.90
CA CYS A 89 -9.71 -1.73 -10.69
C CYS A 89 -10.45 -3.07 -10.59
N ALA A 90 -11.06 -3.53 -11.69
CA ALA A 90 -11.73 -4.83 -11.74
C ALA A 90 -10.75 -5.98 -11.54
N TYR A 91 -9.58 -5.92 -12.19
CA TYR A 91 -8.50 -6.87 -12.02
C TYR A 91 -8.10 -6.99 -10.56
N LEU A 92 -7.77 -5.86 -9.90
CA LEU A 92 -7.37 -5.87 -8.50
C LEU A 92 -8.46 -6.49 -7.61
N LEU A 93 -9.70 -6.05 -7.75
CA LEU A 93 -10.81 -6.55 -6.92
C LEU A 93 -11.03 -8.05 -7.09
N ILE A 94 -11.10 -8.54 -8.34
CA ILE A 94 -11.29 -9.96 -8.63
C ILE A 94 -10.10 -10.78 -8.09
N THR A 95 -8.88 -10.30 -8.30
CA THR A 95 -7.68 -10.99 -7.78
C THR A 95 -7.67 -11.01 -6.26
N GLN A 96 -7.99 -9.91 -5.58
CA GLN A 96 -8.04 -9.87 -4.11
C GLN A 96 -9.12 -10.78 -3.54
N ILE A 97 -10.32 -10.78 -4.12
CA ILE A 97 -11.37 -11.75 -3.74
C ILE A 97 -10.88 -13.18 -3.96
N GLY A 98 -10.23 -13.46 -5.10
CA GLY A 98 -9.70 -14.78 -5.40
C GLY A 98 -8.62 -15.24 -4.43
N LEU A 99 -7.61 -14.40 -4.17
CA LEU A 99 -6.52 -14.69 -3.24
C LEU A 99 -7.02 -14.85 -1.81
N GLY A 100 -7.89 -13.94 -1.36
CA GLY A 100 -8.48 -14.01 -0.02
C GLY A 100 -9.38 -15.22 0.17
N PHE A 101 -10.31 -15.46 -0.75
CA PHE A 101 -11.31 -16.51 -0.59
C PHE A 101 -10.78 -17.92 -0.83
N PHE A 102 -9.92 -18.13 -1.84
CA PHE A 102 -9.43 -19.46 -2.21
C PHE A 102 -8.08 -19.83 -1.59
N TRP A 103 -7.26 -18.85 -1.22
CA TRP A 103 -5.90 -19.06 -0.71
C TRP A 103 -5.61 -18.38 0.62
N ASN A 104 -6.63 -17.79 1.26
CA ASN A 104 -6.48 -17.07 2.52
C ASN A 104 -5.31 -16.06 2.49
N THR A 105 -5.15 -15.37 1.37
CA THR A 105 -3.97 -14.55 1.07
C THR A 105 -4.37 -13.09 0.81
N GLY A 106 -3.71 -12.16 1.50
CA GLY A 106 -3.81 -10.73 1.26
C GLY A 106 -2.54 -10.12 0.68
N LEU A 107 -2.53 -8.78 0.56
CA LEU A 107 -1.32 -8.05 0.16
C LEU A 107 -0.20 -8.25 1.18
N HIS A 108 -0.51 -8.21 2.47
CA HIS A 108 0.48 -8.43 3.53
C HIS A 108 0.39 -9.85 4.09
N PHE A 109 1.53 -10.46 4.35
CA PHE A 109 1.61 -11.73 5.07
C PHE A 109 1.21 -11.54 6.54
N PRO A 110 0.49 -12.48 7.19
CA PRO A 110 0.03 -13.79 6.69
C PRO A 110 -1.34 -13.83 5.99
N GLY A 111 -1.79 -12.75 5.35
CA GLY A 111 -3.18 -12.66 4.88
C GLY A 111 -4.11 -12.36 6.06
N PRO A 112 -5.38 -12.78 6.09
CA PRO A 112 -6.34 -12.37 7.11
C PRO A 112 -6.07 -13.00 8.49
N GLU A 113 -5.17 -13.98 8.58
CA GLU A 113 -4.79 -14.62 9.83
C GLU A 113 -4.13 -13.61 10.78
N VAL A 114 -4.37 -13.78 12.08
CA VAL A 114 -3.59 -13.07 13.11
C VAL A 114 -2.21 -13.70 13.12
N TYR A 115 -1.17 -12.86 13.04
CA TYR A 115 0.18 -13.37 13.10
C TYR A 115 0.49 -13.91 14.50
N GLU A 116 0.55 -15.24 14.62
CA GLU A 116 1.00 -15.94 15.82
C GLU A 116 2.34 -16.66 15.51
N ARG A 117 3.36 -16.47 16.36
CA ARG A 117 4.73 -16.95 16.07
C ARG A 117 4.83 -18.46 15.82
N SER A 118 3.88 -19.25 16.33
CA SER A 118 3.85 -20.72 16.24
C SER A 118 3.01 -21.27 15.10
N THR A 119 2.30 -20.43 14.34
CA THR A 119 1.30 -20.90 13.35
C THR A 119 1.79 -20.86 11.92
N HIS A 120 2.91 -20.19 11.64
CA HIS A 120 3.42 -20.00 10.29
C HIS A 120 4.79 -20.63 10.08
N HIS A 121 4.99 -21.14 8.87
CA HIS A 121 6.21 -21.80 8.43
C HIS A 121 6.77 -21.11 7.18
N TRP A 122 8.04 -21.42 6.87
CA TRP A 122 8.69 -20.87 5.68
C TRP A 122 7.94 -21.15 4.37
N HIS A 123 7.24 -22.28 4.26
CA HIS A 123 6.46 -22.61 3.08
C HIS A 123 5.24 -21.69 2.87
N ASP A 124 4.68 -21.12 3.94
CA ASP A 124 3.57 -20.17 3.86
C ASP A 124 4.05 -18.86 3.26
N VAL A 125 5.23 -18.38 3.69
CA VAL A 125 5.88 -17.19 3.14
C VAL A 125 6.16 -17.38 1.64
N VAL A 126 6.74 -18.52 1.27
CA VAL A 126 7.06 -18.81 -0.13
C VAL A 126 5.78 -18.88 -0.98
N SER A 127 4.74 -19.53 -0.49
CA SER A 127 3.46 -19.62 -1.20
C SER A 127 2.81 -18.25 -1.39
N TRP A 128 2.77 -17.43 -0.33
CA TRP A 128 2.30 -16.05 -0.38
C TRP A 128 3.09 -15.20 -1.38
N MET A 129 4.43 -15.29 -1.37
CA MET A 129 5.29 -14.59 -2.33
C MET A 129 5.00 -15.02 -3.76
N LEU A 130 4.84 -16.32 -4.02
CA LEU A 130 4.61 -16.84 -5.37
C LEU A 130 3.23 -16.44 -5.90
N LEU A 131 2.18 -16.55 -5.07
CA LEU A 131 0.83 -16.15 -5.44
C LEU A 131 0.79 -14.65 -5.79
N ASN A 132 1.24 -13.79 -4.87
CA ASN A 132 1.31 -12.35 -5.12
C ASN A 132 2.22 -12.01 -6.31
N GLY A 133 3.36 -12.70 -6.44
CA GLY A 133 4.28 -12.52 -7.55
C GLY A 133 3.65 -12.84 -8.91
N VAL A 134 2.91 -13.95 -9.04
CA VAL A 134 2.25 -14.29 -10.30
C VAL A 134 1.16 -13.27 -10.63
N PHE A 135 0.25 -13.00 -9.70
CA PHE A 135 -0.91 -12.17 -9.98
C PHE A 135 -0.60 -10.67 -10.02
N TYR A 136 0.34 -10.17 -9.24
CA TYR A 136 0.60 -8.73 -9.16
C TYR A 136 1.91 -8.29 -9.82
N ILE A 137 2.78 -9.22 -10.22
CA ILE A 137 4.01 -8.90 -10.94
C ILE A 137 4.00 -9.48 -12.35
N VAL A 138 3.90 -10.81 -12.49
CA VAL A 138 4.08 -11.48 -13.80
C VAL A 138 2.99 -11.06 -14.79
N ILE A 139 1.72 -11.15 -14.41
CA ILE A 139 0.59 -10.78 -15.28
C ILE A 139 0.64 -9.28 -15.64
N PRO A 140 0.80 -8.33 -14.68
CA PRO A 140 0.91 -6.91 -15.00
C PRO A 140 2.12 -6.57 -15.88
N ILE A 141 3.29 -7.18 -15.66
CA ILE A 141 4.46 -6.97 -16.53
C ILE A 141 4.19 -7.47 -17.95
N TYR A 142 3.56 -8.64 -18.10
CA TYR A 142 3.18 -9.16 -19.41
C TYR A 142 2.25 -8.19 -20.15
N TRP A 143 1.25 -7.64 -19.46
CA TRP A 143 0.36 -6.62 -20.02
C TRP A 143 1.09 -5.31 -20.38
N LEU A 144 1.97 -4.81 -19.50
CA LEU A 144 2.76 -3.60 -19.74
C LEU A 144 3.67 -3.74 -20.97
N ARG A 145 4.29 -4.90 -21.17
CA ARG A 145 5.11 -5.16 -22.38
C ARG A 145 4.28 -5.10 -23.66
N ARG A 146 3.03 -5.55 -23.63
CA ARG A 146 2.10 -5.51 -24.77
C ARG A 146 1.58 -4.10 -25.07
N THR A 147 1.65 -3.18 -24.11
CA THR A 147 1.26 -1.78 -24.27
C THR A 147 2.43 -0.85 -24.59
N GLY A 148 3.65 -1.39 -24.72
CA GLY A 148 4.84 -0.66 -25.18
C GLY A 148 5.74 -0.11 -24.06
N LEU A 149 5.34 -0.23 -22.79
CA LEU A 149 6.16 0.21 -21.67
C LEU A 149 7.31 -0.78 -21.44
N ARG A 150 8.56 -0.29 -21.53
CA ARG A 150 9.75 -1.06 -21.20
C ARG A 150 10.14 -0.82 -19.74
N VAL A 151 10.50 -1.89 -19.02
CA VAL A 151 10.96 -1.81 -17.62
C VAL A 151 12.15 -0.86 -17.47
N ALA A 152 13.05 -0.79 -18.46
CA ALA A 152 14.17 0.14 -18.46
C ALA A 152 13.74 1.62 -18.37
N ASN A 153 12.57 1.97 -18.91
CA ASN A 153 12.05 3.34 -18.84
C ASN A 153 11.62 3.71 -17.41
N LEU A 154 11.18 2.72 -16.61
CA LEU A 154 10.83 2.90 -15.19
C LEU A 154 12.03 3.24 -14.32
N LEU A 155 13.23 2.80 -14.74
CA LEU A 155 14.49 3.10 -14.05
C LEU A 155 15.11 4.42 -14.54
N ARG A 156 14.78 4.87 -15.76
CA ARG A 156 15.35 6.10 -16.33
C ARG A 156 14.81 7.37 -15.65
N THR A 157 13.62 7.32 -15.05
CA THR A 157 12.98 8.45 -14.34
C THR A 157 13.53 8.68 -12.93
N LEU A 158 14.60 7.97 -12.54
CA LEU A 158 15.23 8.09 -11.23
C LEU A 158 16.08 9.38 -11.11
N GLU A 159 15.44 10.53 -10.94
CA GLU A 159 16.11 11.77 -10.51
C GLU A 159 16.45 11.71 -9.00
N TRP A 160 17.34 10.81 -8.60
CA TRP A 160 17.67 10.52 -7.19
C TRP A 160 18.08 11.76 -6.41
N ARG A 161 18.86 12.67 -7.02
CA ARG A 161 19.39 13.86 -6.33
C ARG A 161 18.28 14.80 -5.84
N LYS A 162 17.23 15.03 -6.64
CA LYS A 162 16.13 15.93 -6.28
C LYS A 162 15.19 15.33 -5.23
N ASN A 163 15.24 14.00 -5.07
CA ASN A 163 14.36 13.23 -4.20
C ASN A 163 15.08 12.63 -2.97
N ALA A 164 16.40 12.79 -2.87
CA ALA A 164 17.20 12.22 -1.79
C ALA A 164 16.70 12.65 -0.40
N TRP A 165 16.31 13.91 -0.23
CA TRP A 165 15.78 14.39 1.05
C TRP A 165 14.44 13.74 1.40
N ILE A 166 13.55 13.50 0.42
CA ILE A 166 12.29 12.77 0.62
C ILE A 166 12.62 11.34 1.07
N ILE A 167 13.58 10.72 0.39
CA ILE A 167 14.02 9.36 0.70
C ILE A 167 14.51 9.29 2.14
N VAL A 168 15.48 10.13 2.52
CA VAL A 168 16.08 10.10 3.86
C VAL A 168 15.05 10.44 4.95
N ALA A 169 14.26 11.50 4.78
CA ALA A 169 13.32 11.94 5.81
C ALA A 169 12.22 10.90 6.09
N TYR A 170 11.59 10.37 5.04
CA TYR A 170 10.52 9.39 5.22
C TYR A 170 11.03 8.00 5.57
N TRP A 171 12.18 7.60 5.02
CA TRP A 171 12.84 6.37 5.47
C TRP A 171 13.13 6.42 6.97
N ALA A 172 13.67 7.54 7.48
CA ALA A 172 13.95 7.67 8.91
C ALA A 172 12.68 7.63 9.76
N LEU A 173 11.63 8.37 9.39
CA LEU A 173 10.36 8.36 10.11
C LEU A 173 9.76 6.95 10.16
N ASP A 174 9.76 6.25 9.04
CA ASP A 174 9.10 4.95 8.90
C ASP A 174 9.95 3.79 9.44
N PHE A 175 11.28 3.93 9.48
CA PHE A 175 12.18 2.99 10.14
C PHE A 175 12.18 3.15 11.67
N PHE A 176 12.28 4.39 12.18
CA PHE A 176 12.34 4.62 13.63
C PHE A 176 10.96 4.68 14.29
N GLY A 177 9.90 5.01 13.56
CA GLY A 177 8.53 5.07 14.08
C GLY A 177 8.10 3.80 14.80
N PRO A 178 8.19 2.61 14.18
CA PRO A 178 7.86 1.33 14.82
C PRO A 178 8.69 1.05 16.07
N ILE A 179 9.98 1.40 16.03
CA ILE A 179 10.91 1.19 17.15
C ILE A 179 10.51 2.06 18.34
N ILE A 180 10.21 3.34 18.09
CA ILE A 180 9.70 4.27 19.11
C ILE A 180 8.33 3.79 19.63
N GLY A 181 7.52 3.19 18.76
CA GLY A 181 6.24 2.56 19.09
C GLY A 181 6.35 1.25 19.87
N GLY A 182 7.57 0.77 20.18
CA GLY A 182 7.80 -0.37 21.05
C GLY A 182 8.23 -1.67 20.35
N VAL A 183 8.52 -1.65 19.05
CA VAL A 183 9.09 -2.81 18.38
C VAL A 183 10.50 -3.09 18.90
N ASN A 184 10.74 -4.33 19.34
CA ASN A 184 11.98 -4.83 19.95
C ASN A 184 13.11 -5.04 18.94
N PHE A 185 13.28 -4.12 17.99
CA PHE A 185 14.28 -4.26 16.94
C PHE A 185 15.69 -4.31 17.52
N PHE A 186 16.04 -3.40 18.44
CA PHE A 186 17.41 -3.30 18.99
C PHE A 186 17.81 -4.41 19.95
N SER A 187 16.90 -5.31 20.36
CA SER A 187 17.22 -6.45 21.22
C SER A 187 17.54 -7.73 20.46
N LEU A 188 17.50 -7.72 19.12
CA LEU A 188 17.78 -8.90 18.30
C LEU A 188 19.27 -9.26 18.29
N SER A 189 19.55 -10.55 18.17
CA SER A 189 20.91 -11.07 18.02
C SER A 189 21.48 -10.79 16.63
N GLY A 190 22.82 -10.82 16.50
CA GLY A 190 23.50 -10.66 15.21
C GLY A 190 23.04 -11.67 14.14
N GLN A 191 22.75 -12.91 14.53
CA GLN A 191 22.24 -13.94 13.63
C GLN A 191 20.81 -13.63 13.16
N GLN A 192 19.95 -13.11 14.05
CA GLN A 192 18.60 -12.71 13.69
C GLN A 192 18.61 -11.57 12.67
N TYR A 193 19.50 -10.58 12.82
CA TYR A 193 19.65 -9.55 11.78
C TYR A 193 20.17 -10.11 10.45
N ALA A 194 21.19 -10.98 10.50
CA ALA A 194 21.83 -11.52 9.29
C ALA A 194 20.87 -12.33 8.41
N VAL A 195 19.88 -13.00 9.02
CA VAL A 195 18.88 -13.81 8.31
C VAL A 195 17.57 -13.04 8.10
N GLY A 196 17.10 -12.36 9.15
CA GLY A 196 15.79 -11.70 9.16
C GLY A 196 15.71 -10.51 8.21
N ILE A 197 16.75 -9.67 8.13
CA ILE A 197 16.74 -8.48 7.25
C ILE A 197 16.71 -8.90 5.76
N PRO A 198 17.64 -9.72 5.23
CA PRO A 198 17.61 -10.08 3.82
C PRO A 198 16.33 -10.82 3.42
N THR A 199 15.84 -11.70 4.30
CA THR A 199 14.60 -12.44 4.08
C THR A 199 13.40 -11.51 4.05
N SER A 200 13.28 -10.59 5.03
CA SER A 200 12.22 -9.58 5.04
C SER A 200 12.22 -8.75 3.76
N ILE A 201 13.40 -8.30 3.33
CA ILE A 201 13.53 -7.52 2.10
C ILE A 201 13.08 -8.34 0.90
N ALA A 202 13.54 -9.58 0.74
CA ALA A 202 13.18 -10.42 -0.39
C ALA A 202 11.69 -10.75 -0.42
N ALA A 203 11.15 -11.19 0.72
CA ALA A 203 9.75 -11.58 0.87
C ALA A 203 8.81 -10.39 0.63
N ASN A 204 9.02 -9.29 1.34
CA ASN A 204 8.18 -8.09 1.18
C ASN A 204 8.37 -7.42 -0.18
N THR A 205 9.54 -7.52 -0.83
CA THR A 205 9.71 -7.01 -2.19
C THR A 205 8.79 -7.73 -3.17
N ILE A 206 8.75 -9.06 -3.11
CA ILE A 206 7.99 -9.89 -4.06
C ILE A 206 6.51 -9.91 -3.69
N GLY A 207 6.19 -10.12 -2.41
CA GLY A 207 4.82 -10.34 -1.97
C GLY A 207 3.98 -9.07 -1.81
N ALA A 208 4.59 -7.91 -1.54
CA ALA A 208 3.84 -6.66 -1.30
C ALA A 208 4.35 -5.44 -2.07
N GLY A 209 5.67 -5.19 -2.08
CA GLY A 209 6.25 -3.97 -2.61
C GLY A 209 6.17 -3.83 -4.12
N LEU A 210 6.68 -4.80 -4.89
CA LEU A 210 6.54 -4.80 -6.34
C LEU A 210 5.07 -4.84 -6.82
N PRO A 211 4.16 -5.61 -6.18
CA PRO A 211 2.72 -5.52 -6.44
C PRO A 211 2.18 -4.09 -6.43
N VAL A 212 2.47 -3.34 -5.37
CA VAL A 212 2.02 -1.95 -5.21
C VAL A 212 2.72 -1.05 -6.23
N VAL A 213 4.05 -1.16 -6.40
CA VAL A 213 4.81 -0.41 -7.42
C VAL A 213 4.18 -0.56 -8.79
N LEU A 214 3.88 -1.79 -9.22
CA LEU A 214 3.39 -2.05 -10.57
C LEU A 214 1.95 -1.59 -10.74
N LEU A 215 1.02 -2.11 -9.93
CA LEU A 215 -0.39 -1.84 -10.18
C LEU A 215 -0.80 -0.43 -9.81
N MET A 216 -0.30 0.10 -8.69
CA MET A 216 -0.68 1.43 -8.23
C MET A 216 0.19 2.52 -8.87
N HIS A 217 1.51 2.39 -8.80
CA HIS A 217 2.40 3.50 -9.17
C HIS A 217 2.76 3.57 -10.65
N VAL A 218 2.89 2.43 -11.32
CA VAL A 218 3.22 2.37 -12.76
C VAL A 218 1.97 2.31 -13.63
N ILE A 219 0.95 1.59 -13.18
CA ILE A 219 -0.27 1.41 -13.96
C ILE A 219 -1.31 2.47 -13.58
N LEU A 220 -1.86 2.42 -12.37
CA LEU A 220 -3.03 3.23 -11.99
C LEU A 220 -2.77 4.74 -12.01
N ILE A 221 -1.80 5.22 -11.23
CA ILE A 221 -1.56 6.66 -11.01
C ILE A 221 -1.35 7.43 -12.31
N PRO A 222 -0.52 6.96 -13.27
CA PRO A 222 -0.37 7.66 -14.55
C PRO A 222 -1.67 7.80 -15.35
N ARG A 223 -2.56 6.79 -15.32
CA ARG A 223 -3.89 6.89 -15.96
C ARG A 223 -4.76 7.91 -15.23
N LEU A 224 -4.76 7.90 -13.90
CA LEU A 224 -5.51 8.89 -13.12
C LEU A 224 -5.02 10.33 -13.40
N MET A 225 -3.70 10.53 -13.48
CA MET A 225 -3.09 11.85 -13.73
C MET A 225 -3.35 12.41 -15.13
N VAL A 226 -3.60 11.58 -16.14
CA VAL A 226 -4.04 12.06 -17.47
C VAL A 226 -5.55 12.28 -17.56
N LEU A 227 -6.33 11.71 -16.64
CA LEU A 227 -7.80 11.83 -16.61
C LEU A 227 -8.29 12.98 -15.71
N PHE A 228 -7.54 13.29 -14.64
CA PHE A 228 -7.91 14.27 -13.63
C PHE A 228 -6.81 15.32 -13.44
N ASP A 229 -7.21 16.58 -13.38
CA ASP A 229 -6.33 17.74 -13.20
C ASP A 229 -5.96 18.01 -11.73
N CYS A 230 -6.68 17.41 -10.79
CA CYS A 230 -6.48 17.62 -9.36
C CYS A 230 -5.65 16.49 -8.73
N LYS A 231 -4.43 16.81 -8.27
CA LYS A 231 -3.54 15.86 -7.57
C LYS A 231 -4.20 15.22 -6.35
N LEU A 232 -4.93 15.98 -5.54
CA LEU A 232 -5.61 15.44 -4.36
C LEU A 232 -6.70 14.43 -4.72
N THR A 233 -7.45 14.66 -5.81
CA THR A 233 -8.43 13.69 -6.31
C THR A 233 -7.74 12.40 -6.72
N VAL A 234 -6.63 12.49 -7.46
CA VAL A 234 -5.84 11.31 -7.86
C VAL A 234 -5.29 10.56 -6.65
N ILE A 235 -4.72 11.26 -5.69
CA ILE A 235 -4.17 10.69 -4.44
C ILE A 235 -5.26 9.96 -3.67
N LEU A 236 -6.45 10.57 -3.51
CA LEU A 236 -7.59 9.97 -2.82
C LEU A 236 -8.10 8.70 -3.53
N LEU A 237 -8.27 8.75 -4.85
CA LEU A 237 -8.69 7.58 -5.64
C LEU A 237 -7.66 6.44 -5.57
N ALA A 238 -6.36 6.76 -5.60
CA ALA A 238 -5.30 5.78 -5.42
C ALA A 238 -5.30 5.21 -3.99
N GLY A 239 -5.68 6.00 -2.98
CA GLY A 239 -5.93 5.53 -1.61
C GLY A 239 -7.03 4.46 -1.54
N PHE A 240 -8.17 4.70 -2.20
CA PHE A 240 -9.23 3.69 -2.31
C PHE A 240 -8.78 2.44 -3.06
N PHE A 241 -8.00 2.58 -4.13
CA PHE A 241 -7.41 1.44 -4.83
C PHE A 241 -6.49 0.62 -3.90
N TYR A 242 -5.69 1.29 -3.08
CA TYR A 242 -4.85 0.63 -2.09
C TYR A 242 -5.67 -0.08 -1.00
N ALA A 243 -6.77 0.50 -0.53
CA ALA A 243 -7.64 -0.17 0.43
C ALA A 243 -8.21 -1.52 -0.11
N VAL A 244 -8.41 -1.65 -1.43
CA VAL A 244 -8.81 -2.92 -2.03
C VAL A 244 -7.72 -3.99 -1.90
N PHE A 245 -6.44 -3.63 -2.03
CA PHE A 245 -5.33 -4.57 -1.76
C PHE A 245 -5.36 -5.13 -0.34
N SER A 246 -5.87 -4.34 0.61
CA SER A 246 -5.84 -4.65 2.03
C SER A 246 -7.11 -5.33 2.53
N LEU A 247 -8.05 -5.72 1.67
CA LEU A 247 -9.28 -6.39 2.12
C LEU A 247 -8.99 -7.67 2.90
N PHE A 248 -7.92 -8.39 2.58
CA PHE A 248 -7.54 -9.63 3.27
C PHE A 248 -6.23 -9.48 4.04
N ASP A 249 -5.96 -8.28 4.57
CA ASP A 249 -4.79 -8.03 5.42
C ASP A 249 -4.95 -8.64 6.83
N PRO A 250 -3.84 -8.82 7.58
CA PRO A 250 -3.85 -9.50 8.88
C PRO A 250 -4.84 -8.95 9.90
N GLY A 251 -5.58 -9.87 10.54
CA GLY A 251 -6.52 -9.60 11.61
C GLY A 251 -7.92 -9.17 11.17
N VAL A 252 -8.23 -9.15 9.87
CA VAL A 252 -9.62 -9.02 9.39
C VAL A 252 -10.39 -10.30 9.70
N ASP A 253 -11.69 -10.16 9.91
CA ASP A 253 -12.60 -11.26 10.19
C ASP A 253 -13.83 -11.20 9.28
N TYR A 254 -14.07 -12.30 8.57
CA TYR A 254 -15.19 -12.49 7.63
C TYR A 254 -16.14 -13.62 8.06
N SER A 255 -16.05 -14.07 9.31
CA SER A 255 -16.87 -15.17 9.85
C SER A 255 -18.36 -14.82 9.99
N SER A 256 -18.69 -13.53 10.13
CA SER A 256 -20.06 -13.01 10.14
C SER A 256 -20.19 -11.75 9.29
N VAL A 257 -21.44 -11.35 9.01
CA VAL A 257 -21.73 -10.12 8.26
C VAL A 257 -21.26 -8.90 9.04
N GLU A 258 -21.44 -8.90 10.36
CA GLU A 258 -21.07 -7.81 11.26
C GLU A 258 -19.55 -7.67 11.37
N ALA A 259 -18.83 -8.78 11.60
CA ALA A 259 -17.37 -8.79 11.66
C ALA A 259 -16.76 -8.39 10.31
N GLY A 260 -17.34 -8.89 9.21
CA GLY A 260 -16.93 -8.51 7.85
C GLY A 260 -17.16 -7.04 7.56
N ALA A 261 -18.31 -6.49 7.95
CA ALA A 261 -18.60 -5.06 7.79
C ALA A 261 -17.63 -4.19 8.62
N LEU A 262 -17.32 -4.60 9.85
CA LEU A 262 -16.37 -3.90 10.71
C LEU A 262 -14.95 -3.95 10.12
N SER A 263 -14.52 -5.12 9.62
CA SER A 263 -13.23 -5.29 8.93
C SER A 263 -13.12 -4.41 7.69
N VAL A 264 -14.13 -4.44 6.81
CA VAL A 264 -14.12 -3.63 5.57
C VAL A 264 -14.12 -2.14 5.87
N THR A 265 -14.96 -1.68 6.81
CA THR A 265 -15.02 -0.26 7.16
C THR A 265 -13.74 0.20 7.85
N TYR A 266 -13.10 -0.64 8.67
CA TYR A 266 -11.77 -0.40 9.21
C TYR A 266 -10.71 -0.25 8.11
N ILE A 267 -10.67 -1.19 7.16
CA ILE A 267 -9.73 -1.15 6.02
C ILE A 267 -9.93 0.11 5.19
N VAL A 268 -11.18 0.48 4.87
CA VAL A 268 -11.47 1.72 4.15
C VAL A 268 -11.04 2.95 4.95
N MET A 269 -11.32 2.99 6.25
CA MET A 269 -10.94 4.12 7.11
C MET A 269 -9.42 4.30 7.15
N THR A 270 -8.67 3.23 7.35
CA THR A 270 -7.22 3.29 7.62
C THR A 270 -6.38 3.21 6.36
N GLN A 271 -6.64 2.23 5.49
CA GLN A 271 -5.79 1.93 4.34
C GLN A 271 -5.98 2.93 3.21
N VAL A 272 -7.11 3.65 3.14
CA VAL A 272 -7.21 4.81 2.25
C VAL A 272 -6.17 5.86 2.61
N LEU A 273 -5.97 6.16 3.91
CA LEU A 273 -4.99 7.16 4.35
C LEU A 273 -3.55 6.70 4.09
N VAL A 274 -3.25 5.42 4.35
CA VAL A 274 -1.95 4.81 4.02
C VAL A 274 -1.70 4.88 2.51
N GLY A 275 -2.67 4.49 1.71
CA GLY A 275 -2.61 4.52 0.25
C GLY A 275 -2.45 5.93 -0.31
N MET A 276 -3.15 6.93 0.26
CA MET A 276 -2.96 8.33 -0.08
C MET A 276 -1.52 8.79 0.20
N GLY A 277 -0.96 8.40 1.35
CA GLY A 277 0.44 8.65 1.69
C GLY A 277 1.38 8.10 0.62
N LYS A 278 1.26 6.80 0.29
CA LYS A 278 2.06 6.14 -0.75
C LYS A 278 1.89 6.83 -2.11
N ALA A 279 0.66 7.06 -2.55
CA ALA A 279 0.35 7.68 -3.85
C ALA A 279 1.04 9.03 -4.03
N THR A 280 1.08 9.84 -2.95
CA THR A 280 1.62 11.20 -3.00
C THR A 280 3.07 11.21 -3.46
N PHE A 281 3.90 10.26 -3.04
CA PHE A 281 5.30 10.18 -3.48
C PHE A 281 5.41 10.14 -4.98
N THR A 282 4.68 9.28 -5.68
CA THR A 282 4.75 9.23 -7.14
C THR A 282 4.12 10.45 -7.77
N VAL A 283 2.98 10.92 -7.27
CA VAL A 283 2.29 12.11 -7.80
C VAL A 283 3.16 13.38 -7.78
N VAL A 284 4.04 13.52 -6.79
CA VAL A 284 4.91 14.70 -6.63
C VAL A 284 6.35 14.53 -7.13
N THR A 285 6.74 13.30 -7.49
CA THR A 285 8.12 12.99 -7.91
C THR A 285 8.21 12.42 -9.32
N GLY A 286 7.12 11.87 -9.86
CA GLY A 286 7.12 11.09 -11.10
C GLY A 286 7.82 9.74 -10.99
N ASN A 287 8.24 9.36 -9.77
CA ASN A 287 9.06 8.19 -9.54
C ASN A 287 8.25 7.12 -8.78
N PRO A 288 8.04 5.93 -9.38
CA PRO A 288 7.26 4.87 -8.75
C PRO A 288 8.02 4.16 -7.61
N LEU A 289 9.35 4.31 -7.52
CA LEU A 289 10.18 3.58 -6.54
C LEU A 289 10.40 4.32 -5.23
N ILE A 290 10.08 5.62 -5.13
CA ILE A 290 10.33 6.36 -3.90
C ILE A 290 9.49 5.81 -2.74
N HIS A 291 8.20 5.51 -2.96
CA HIS A 291 7.37 4.91 -1.90
C HIS A 291 7.90 3.52 -1.48
N PHE A 292 8.43 2.73 -2.43
CA PHE A 292 8.95 1.40 -2.16
C PHE A 292 10.14 1.42 -1.19
N ILE A 293 10.98 2.46 -1.30
CA ILE A 293 12.15 2.67 -0.45
C ILE A 293 11.77 3.31 0.90
N THR A 294 10.76 4.20 0.89
CA THR A 294 10.47 5.08 2.03
C THR A 294 9.33 4.66 2.93
N LEU A 295 8.34 3.93 2.41
CA LEU A 295 7.10 3.54 3.10
C LEU A 295 6.77 2.05 2.93
N HIS A 296 7.79 1.22 2.65
CA HIS A 296 7.54 -0.19 2.42
C HIS A 296 8.71 -1.07 2.85
N VAL A 297 9.53 -1.54 1.90
CA VAL A 297 10.39 -2.70 2.15
C VAL A 297 11.66 -2.33 2.90
N LEU A 298 12.24 -1.19 2.58
CA LEU A 298 13.52 -0.77 3.15
C LEU A 298 13.37 0.08 4.42
N SER A 299 12.15 0.50 4.75
CA SER A 299 11.82 1.34 5.89
C SER A 299 11.07 0.52 6.94
N ALA A 300 9.74 0.64 7.10
CA ALA A 300 8.95 0.01 8.16
C ALA A 300 9.03 -1.52 8.21
N ARG A 301 9.14 -2.22 7.07
CA ARG A 301 9.15 -3.70 7.07
C ARG A 301 10.41 -4.30 7.67
N ILE A 302 11.52 -3.55 7.72
CA ILE A 302 12.72 -4.01 8.40
C ILE A 302 12.49 -4.10 9.92
N PRO A 303 12.19 -3.03 10.66
CA PRO A 303 11.98 -3.10 12.09
C PRO A 303 10.83 -4.03 12.47
N PHE A 304 9.69 -4.00 11.75
CA PHE A 304 8.54 -4.85 12.06
C PHE A 304 8.82 -6.35 11.83
N ASP A 305 9.40 -6.72 10.69
CA ASP A 305 9.37 -8.12 10.26
C ASP A 305 10.71 -8.85 10.46
N THR A 306 11.80 -8.17 10.84
CA THR A 306 13.12 -8.83 10.98
C THR A 306 13.08 -9.97 11.99
N GLU A 307 12.51 -9.74 13.17
CA GLU A 307 12.38 -10.79 14.19
C GLU A 307 11.55 -11.96 13.63
N MET A 308 10.42 -11.65 13.01
CA MET A 308 9.50 -12.59 12.40
C MET A 308 10.21 -13.53 11.42
N TYR A 309 10.85 -12.98 10.39
CA TYR A 309 11.53 -13.76 9.37
C TYR A 309 12.76 -14.50 9.89
N SER A 310 13.43 -13.97 10.92
CA SER A 310 14.55 -14.68 11.55
C SER A 310 14.10 -15.96 12.25
N ASN A 311 12.92 -15.95 12.87
CA ASN A 311 12.37 -17.11 13.58
C ASN A 311 11.80 -18.17 12.63
N LEU A 312 11.45 -17.81 11.40
CA LEU A 312 10.94 -18.75 10.38
C LEU A 312 12.05 -19.58 9.70
N ILE A 313 13.31 -19.12 9.76
CA ILE A 313 14.47 -19.72 9.08
C ILE A 313 15.52 -20.22 10.09
N GLY A 314 15.54 -19.69 11.31
CA GLY A 314 16.43 -20.12 12.39
C GLY A 314 16.05 -21.49 12.97
N PRO A 315 17.00 -22.18 13.64
CA PRO A 315 16.81 -23.52 14.20
C PRO A 315 15.71 -23.64 15.24
#